data_AF-A0A3A6NMQ8-F1
#
_entry.id   AF-A0A3A6NMQ8-F1
#
_cell.length_a   1.000
_cell.length_b   1.000
_cell.length_c   1.000
_cell.angle_alpha   90.00
_cell.angle_beta   90.00
_cell.angle_gamma   90.00
#
_symmetry.space_group_name_H-M   'P 1'
#
loop_
_entity.id
_entity.type
_entity.pdbx_description
1 polymer ?
#
loop_
_entity_poly.entity_id
_entity_poly.type
_entity_poly.pdbx_seq_one_letter_code
_entity_poly.pdbx_strand_id
1 'polypeptide(L)'
;MELYVGHRRDINKGYWMSFENHPRLEQTKRNIYARCLPCLEKFYGQLKENPAGLVLEEPLNCWKIVVVLNSLDECLHLLQAYQDEKFPVERTVRGRIGTNDKKSPHVAVIFQVHDEKERDEMLDDLESMAKEITPVSSIFYERGCQDLYVSLCGPWSEWERFAPIKNPHLVSNVKEKVGKLLRGEY
;
A
#
# COMPACT_ATOMS: atom_id res chain seq x y z
N MET A 1 -4.08 8.56 -22.24
CA MET A 1 -3.40 8.12 -21.01
C MET A 1 -4.03 6.79 -20.64
N GLU A 2 -3.27 5.78 -20.25
CA GLU A 2 -3.77 4.43 -19.93
C GLU A 2 -2.98 3.87 -18.75
N LEU A 3 -3.54 2.88 -18.05
CA LEU A 3 -2.89 2.14 -16.98
C LEU A 3 -2.00 1.05 -17.57
N TYR A 4 -0.73 1.07 -17.17
CA TYR A 4 0.25 0.05 -17.52
C TYR A 4 0.52 -0.85 -16.33
N VAL A 5 0.41 -2.16 -16.55
CA VAL A 5 0.70 -3.18 -15.53
C VAL A 5 2.08 -3.77 -15.81
N GLY A 6 2.97 -3.67 -14.83
CA GLY A 6 4.33 -4.19 -14.90
C GLY A 6 4.41 -5.71 -14.69
N HIS A 7 5.63 -6.24 -14.82
CA HIS A 7 5.89 -7.66 -14.67
C HIS A 7 5.49 -8.20 -13.29
N ARG A 8 4.94 -9.42 -13.30
CA ARG A 8 4.70 -10.21 -12.11
C ARG A 8 6.00 -10.56 -11.41
N ARG A 9 6.02 -10.33 -10.10
CA ARG A 9 7.07 -10.77 -9.19
C ARG A 9 6.49 -11.76 -8.22
N ASP A 10 6.92 -13.01 -8.29
CA ASP A 10 6.60 -13.99 -7.27
C ASP A 10 7.37 -13.69 -5.98
N ILE A 11 6.67 -13.79 -4.86
CA ILE A 11 7.23 -13.68 -3.51
C ILE A 11 6.85 -14.96 -2.76
N ASN A 12 7.64 -15.40 -1.78
CA ASN A 12 7.33 -16.54 -0.88
C ASN A 12 6.15 -17.42 -1.32
N LYS A 13 4.95 -17.15 -0.78
CA LYS A 13 3.70 -17.87 -1.11
C LYS A 13 2.79 -17.14 -2.10
N GLY A 14 3.15 -15.94 -2.57
CA GLY A 14 2.30 -15.01 -3.29
C GLY A 14 2.91 -14.45 -4.57
N TYR A 15 2.33 -13.36 -5.09
CA TYR A 15 2.88 -12.58 -6.19
C TYR A 15 2.35 -11.15 -6.17
N TRP A 16 3.11 -10.23 -6.76
CA TRP A 16 2.71 -8.83 -6.93
C TRP A 16 3.13 -8.27 -8.29
N MET A 17 2.28 -7.43 -8.85
CA MET A 17 2.49 -6.65 -10.08
C MET A 17 2.27 -5.19 -9.74
N SER A 18 3.12 -4.27 -10.20
CA SER A 18 2.88 -2.83 -10.02
C SER A 18 2.14 -2.26 -11.22
N PHE A 19 1.31 -1.24 -11.04
CA PHE A 19 0.68 -0.52 -12.14
C PHE A 19 0.84 0.99 -11.98
N GLU A 20 0.81 1.73 -13.10
CA GLU A 20 0.84 3.19 -13.14
C GLU A 20 0.24 3.70 -14.45
N ASN A 21 -0.34 4.89 -14.47
CA ASN A 21 -0.77 5.58 -15.69
C ASN A 21 0.40 6.15 -16.54
N HIS A 22 1.56 5.50 -16.47
CA HIS A 22 2.77 5.84 -17.22
C HIS A 22 3.56 4.56 -17.56
N PRO A 23 3.99 4.37 -18.82
CA PRO A 23 4.49 3.08 -19.31
C PRO A 23 5.79 2.61 -18.64
N ARG A 24 6.54 3.54 -18.04
CA ARG A 24 7.83 3.24 -17.39
C ARG A 24 7.71 3.06 -15.87
N LEU A 25 6.51 3.16 -15.30
CA LEU A 25 6.26 3.19 -13.84
C LEU A 25 7.21 4.18 -13.14
N GLU A 26 7.35 5.38 -13.72
CA GLU A 26 8.41 6.32 -13.39
C GLU A 26 8.19 6.91 -11.99
N GLN A 27 6.95 7.27 -11.68
CA GLN A 27 6.61 7.84 -10.38
C GLN A 27 6.68 6.78 -9.27
N THR A 28 6.31 5.54 -9.57
CA THR A 28 6.44 4.40 -8.66
C THR A 28 7.90 4.16 -8.31
N LYS A 29 8.79 4.09 -9.30
CA LYS A 29 10.25 3.95 -9.08
C LYS A 29 10.79 5.14 -8.27
N ARG A 30 10.43 6.37 -8.64
CA ARG A 30 10.83 7.58 -7.93
C ARG A 30 10.40 7.56 -6.48
N ASN A 31 9.14 7.21 -6.19
CA ASN A 31 8.61 7.19 -4.83
C ASN A 31 9.27 6.14 -3.94
N ILE A 32 9.69 5.01 -4.50
CA ILE A 32 10.45 4.01 -3.72
C ILE A 32 11.71 4.65 -3.11
N TYR A 33 12.50 5.37 -3.92
CA TYR A 33 13.76 5.95 -3.45
C TYR A 33 13.60 7.31 -2.76
N ALA A 34 12.63 8.13 -3.18
CA ALA A 34 12.45 9.47 -2.65
C ALA A 34 11.55 9.54 -1.40
N ARG A 35 10.70 8.53 -1.18
CA ARG A 35 9.74 8.51 -0.05
C ARG A 35 9.86 7.25 0.79
N CYS A 36 9.68 6.07 0.18
CA CYS A 36 9.55 4.83 0.93
C CYS A 36 10.84 4.43 1.63
N LEU A 37 11.98 4.46 0.93
CA LEU A 37 13.28 4.09 1.49
C LEU A 37 13.69 5.04 2.63
N PRO A 38 13.68 6.38 2.47
CA PRO A 38 13.96 7.30 3.58
C PRO A 38 13.03 7.12 4.78
N CYS A 39 11.73 6.87 4.55
CA CYS A 39 10.78 6.61 5.62
C CYS A 39 11.14 5.34 6.41
N LEU A 40 11.50 4.25 5.71
CA LEU A 40 11.93 3.00 6.35
C LEU A 40 13.27 3.15 7.08
N GLU A 41 14.21 3.92 6.55
CA GLU A 41 15.49 4.21 7.19
C GLU A 41 15.29 5.01 8.49
N LYS A 42 14.44 6.04 8.47
CA LYS A 42 14.06 6.79 9.67
C LYS A 42 13.40 5.89 10.70
N PHE A 43 12.47 5.03 10.28
CA PHE A 43 11.82 4.08 11.19
C PHE A 43 12.84 3.12 11.81
N TYR A 44 13.71 2.54 11.01
CA TYR A 44 14.78 1.65 11.49
C TYR A 44 15.74 2.36 12.45
N GLY A 45 16.06 3.62 12.18
CA GLY A 45 16.86 4.47 13.06
C GLY A 45 16.21 4.61 14.43
N GLN A 46 14.93 4.98 14.49
CA GLN A 46 14.19 5.10 15.76
C GLN A 46 14.20 3.77 16.53
N LEU A 47 13.97 2.63 15.87
CA LEU A 47 13.97 1.31 16.53
C LEU A 47 15.31 0.90 17.14
N LYS A 48 16.45 1.48 16.70
CA LYS A 48 17.76 1.19 17.30
C LYS A 48 17.92 1.82 18.69
N GLU A 49 17.17 2.88 18.97
CA GLU A 49 17.28 3.64 20.22
C GLU A 49 16.39 3.06 21.34
N ASN A 50 15.66 1.97 21.08
CA ASN A 50 14.66 1.38 21.98
C ASN A 50 13.71 2.44 22.58
N PRO A 51 12.99 3.19 21.74
CA PRO A 51 12.30 4.39 22.17
C PRO A 51 10.99 4.02 22.88
N ALA A 52 10.49 4.92 23.73
CA ALA A 52 9.17 4.79 24.35
C ALA A 52 8.01 5.04 23.36
N GLY A 53 8.30 5.67 22.23
CA GLY A 53 7.34 6.01 21.18
C GLY A 53 8.03 6.28 19.84
N LEU A 54 7.25 6.43 18.79
CA LEU A 54 7.72 6.67 17.43
C LEU A 54 7.17 7.99 16.90
N VAL A 55 7.99 8.71 16.16
CA VAL A 55 7.57 9.87 15.34
C VAL A 55 7.09 9.34 13.99
N LEU A 56 5.82 9.60 13.67
CA LEU A 56 5.09 9.09 12.50
C LEU A 56 4.82 10.16 11.44
N GLU A 57 5.76 11.07 11.19
CA GLU A 57 5.55 12.20 10.26
C GLU A 57 5.28 11.77 8.81
N GLU A 58 6.08 10.85 8.25
CA GLU A 58 5.89 10.35 6.89
C GLU A 58 4.76 9.31 6.75
N PRO A 59 4.60 8.33 7.66
CA PRO A 59 3.49 7.37 7.60
C PRO A 59 2.10 8.02 7.63
N LEU A 60 1.95 9.17 8.30
CA LEU A 60 0.72 9.95 8.32
C LEU A 60 0.40 10.69 7.00
N ASN A 61 1.28 10.61 6.00
CA ASN A 61 1.07 11.21 4.67
C ASN A 61 1.16 10.16 3.55
N CYS A 62 0.85 8.90 3.88
CA CYS A 62 0.89 7.78 2.97
C CYS A 62 -0.34 6.91 3.17
N TRP A 63 -1.13 6.75 2.12
CA TRP A 63 -2.37 5.99 2.14
C TRP A 63 -2.31 4.86 1.12
N LYS A 64 -3.01 3.78 1.44
CA LYS A 64 -3.35 2.75 0.47
C LYS A 64 -4.85 2.47 0.53
N ILE A 65 -5.48 2.43 -0.63
CA ILE A 65 -6.86 1.94 -0.80
C ILE A 65 -6.74 0.52 -1.31
N VAL A 66 -7.38 -0.42 -0.64
CA VAL A 66 -7.29 -1.86 -0.90
C VAL A 66 -8.66 -2.34 -1.33
N VAL A 67 -8.73 -2.93 -2.53
CA VAL A 67 -9.91 -3.61 -3.05
C VAL A 67 -9.60 -5.09 -3.18
N VAL A 68 -10.32 -5.94 -2.47
CA VAL A 68 -10.16 -7.40 -2.49
C VAL A 68 -11.27 -8.01 -3.34
N LEU A 69 -10.85 -8.75 -4.36
CA LEU A 69 -11.69 -9.36 -5.39
C LEU A 69 -11.41 -10.88 -5.47
N ASN A 70 -12.20 -11.63 -6.25
CA ASN A 70 -12.16 -13.10 -6.28
C ASN A 70 -11.24 -13.67 -7.34
N SER A 71 -10.61 -12.83 -8.17
CA SER A 71 -9.67 -13.27 -9.18
C SER A 71 -8.79 -12.13 -9.68
N LEU A 72 -7.70 -12.48 -10.37
CA LEU A 72 -6.88 -11.51 -11.08
C LEU A 72 -7.67 -10.84 -12.22
N ASP A 73 -8.58 -11.55 -12.87
CA ASP A 73 -9.38 -10.99 -13.98
C ASP A 73 -10.33 -9.90 -13.48
N GLU A 74 -10.98 -10.10 -12.32
CA GLU A 74 -11.76 -9.04 -11.67
C GLU A 74 -10.90 -7.83 -11.31
N CYS A 75 -9.66 -8.04 -10.83
CA CYS A 75 -8.74 -6.95 -10.57
C CYS A 75 -8.37 -6.15 -11.82
N LEU A 76 -8.15 -6.83 -12.95
CA LEU A 76 -7.86 -6.19 -14.23
C LEU A 76 -9.11 -5.46 -14.78
N HIS A 77 -10.30 -6.04 -14.59
CA HIS A 77 -11.56 -5.39 -14.94
C HIS A 77 -11.77 -4.10 -14.13
N LEU A 78 -11.45 -4.09 -12.84
CA LEU A 78 -11.52 -2.86 -12.02
C LEU A 78 -10.59 -1.76 -12.55
N LEU A 79 -9.35 -2.11 -12.92
CA LEU A 79 -8.44 -1.14 -13.52
C LEU A 79 -8.96 -0.61 -14.86
N GLN A 80 -9.53 -1.49 -15.69
CA GLN A 80 -10.12 -1.11 -16.97
C GLN A 80 -11.32 -0.17 -16.78
N ALA A 81 -12.26 -0.51 -15.90
CA ALA A 81 -13.42 0.33 -15.58
C ALA A 81 -13.01 1.71 -15.07
N TYR A 82 -12.04 1.75 -14.14
CA TYR A 82 -11.50 3.01 -13.64
C TYR A 82 -10.85 3.83 -14.77
N GLN A 83 -10.12 3.19 -15.68
CA GLN A 83 -9.55 3.87 -16.84
C GLN A 83 -10.65 4.44 -17.75
N ASP A 84 -11.65 3.64 -18.11
CA ASP A 84 -12.69 4.02 -19.07
C ASP A 84 -13.55 5.18 -18.56
N GLU A 85 -13.83 5.23 -17.25
CA GLU A 85 -14.66 6.27 -16.67
C GLU A 85 -13.90 7.54 -16.28
N LYS A 86 -12.66 7.42 -15.79
CA LYS A 86 -11.97 8.54 -15.15
C LYS A 86 -10.92 9.20 -16.03
N PHE A 87 -10.40 8.51 -17.06
CA PHE A 87 -9.32 9.07 -17.84
C PHE A 87 -9.82 10.02 -18.92
N PRO A 88 -9.06 11.09 -19.25
CA PRO A 88 -7.76 11.44 -18.68
C PRO A 88 -7.85 12.10 -17.30
N VAL A 89 -6.95 11.72 -16.39
CA VAL A 89 -6.75 12.40 -15.11
C VAL A 89 -5.39 13.11 -15.10
N GLU A 90 -5.30 14.27 -14.44
CA GLU A 90 -4.03 14.99 -14.29
C GLU A 90 -3.08 14.31 -13.30
N ARG A 91 -3.64 13.59 -12.31
CA ARG A 91 -2.88 12.91 -11.25
C ARG A 91 -2.22 11.62 -11.72
N THR A 92 -1.19 11.19 -11.00
CA THR A 92 -0.63 9.84 -11.16
C THR A 92 -1.52 8.81 -10.46
N VAL A 93 -2.05 7.86 -11.22
CA VAL A 93 -2.76 6.69 -10.69
C VAL A 93 -1.79 5.53 -10.67
N ARG A 94 -1.52 4.95 -9.50
CA ARG A 94 -0.51 3.91 -9.32
C ARG A 94 -0.82 2.98 -8.17
N GLY A 95 -0.24 1.80 -8.21
CA GLY A 95 -0.53 0.78 -7.22
C GLY A 95 0.08 -0.58 -7.48
N ARG A 96 -0.52 -1.60 -6.87
CA ARG A 96 -0.14 -3.00 -7.04
C ARG A 96 -1.36 -3.90 -7.14
N ILE A 97 -1.24 -4.99 -7.88
CA ILE A 97 -2.20 -6.10 -7.91
C ILE A 97 -1.49 -7.36 -7.44
N GLY A 98 -2.13 -8.18 -6.62
CA GLY A 98 -1.55 -9.44 -6.21
C GLY A 98 -2.13 -10.04 -4.94
N THR A 99 -1.43 -11.04 -4.43
CA THR A 99 -1.80 -11.76 -3.21
C THR A 99 -0.55 -12.21 -2.49
N ASN A 100 -0.61 -12.32 -1.16
CA ASN A 100 0.44 -12.93 -0.36
C ASN A 100 0.34 -14.46 -0.31
N ASP A 101 -0.77 -15.05 -0.80
CA ASP A 101 -1.00 -16.49 -0.82
C ASP A 101 -1.68 -16.93 -2.13
N LYS A 102 -0.95 -17.69 -2.96
CA LYS A 102 -1.44 -18.27 -4.22
C LYS A 102 -2.54 -19.31 -4.02
N LYS A 103 -2.73 -19.83 -2.80
CA LYS A 103 -3.84 -20.73 -2.47
C LYS A 103 -5.13 -19.97 -2.15
N SER A 104 -5.03 -18.67 -1.84
CA SER A 104 -6.21 -17.83 -1.65
C SER A 104 -6.85 -17.56 -3.01
N PRO A 105 -8.19 -17.71 -3.13
CA PRO A 105 -8.89 -17.23 -4.31
C PRO A 105 -8.90 -15.69 -4.38
N HIS A 106 -8.69 -15.02 -3.25
CA HIS A 106 -8.75 -13.57 -3.18
C HIS A 106 -7.46 -12.90 -3.67
N VAL A 107 -7.63 -11.88 -4.50
CA VAL A 107 -6.56 -11.03 -5.05
C VAL A 107 -6.89 -9.58 -4.69
N ALA A 108 -5.87 -8.81 -4.34
CA ALA A 108 -6.01 -7.41 -3.96
C ALA A 108 -5.53 -6.48 -5.07
N VAL A 109 -6.26 -5.40 -5.31
CA VAL A 109 -5.79 -4.18 -5.99
C VAL A 109 -5.53 -3.13 -4.92
N ILE A 110 -4.33 -2.58 -4.90
CA ILE A 110 -3.88 -1.59 -3.93
C ILE A 110 -3.53 -0.31 -4.67
N PHE A 111 -4.30 0.75 -4.49
CA PHE A 111 -3.97 2.08 -4.97
C PHE A 111 -3.16 2.84 -3.93
N GLN A 112 -2.16 3.61 -4.37
CA GLN A 112 -1.28 4.37 -3.48
C GLN A 112 -1.47 5.87 -3.69
N VAL A 113 -1.95 6.56 -2.66
CA VAL A 113 -2.23 8.00 -2.67
C VAL A 113 -1.54 8.69 -1.49
N HIS A 114 -1.32 9.99 -1.61
CA HIS A 114 -0.57 10.78 -0.61
C HIS A 114 -1.36 11.91 0.00
N ASP A 115 -2.57 12.14 -0.48
CA ASP A 115 -3.47 13.19 -0.04
C ASP A 115 -4.80 12.58 0.43
N GLU A 116 -5.40 13.16 1.46
CA GLU A 116 -6.65 12.65 2.06
C GLU A 116 -7.85 12.90 1.16
N LYS A 117 -7.93 14.06 0.51
CA LYS A 117 -9.00 14.36 -0.45
C LYS A 117 -8.89 13.43 -1.66
N GLU A 118 -7.68 13.23 -2.16
CA GLU A 118 -7.39 12.29 -3.24
C GLU A 118 -7.79 10.85 -2.88
N ARG A 119 -7.54 10.44 -1.63
CA ARG A 119 -7.96 9.15 -1.09
C ARG A 119 -9.47 9.01 -1.10
N ASP A 120 -10.20 10.00 -0.57
CA ASP A 120 -11.65 9.93 -0.44
C ASP A 120 -12.33 9.90 -1.81
N GLU A 121 -11.91 10.78 -2.73
CA GLU A 121 -12.42 10.79 -4.11
C GLU A 121 -12.17 9.45 -4.83
N MET A 122 -10.97 8.87 -4.68
CA MET A 122 -10.66 7.58 -5.29
C MET A 122 -11.40 6.42 -4.59
N LEU A 123 -11.60 6.49 -3.28
CA LEU A 123 -12.35 5.48 -2.54
C LEU A 123 -13.79 5.41 -3.03
N ASP A 124 -14.48 6.55 -3.11
CA ASP A 124 -15.86 6.64 -3.58
C ASP A 124 -16.01 6.06 -5.00
N ASP A 125 -15.09 6.41 -5.90
CA ASP A 125 -15.04 5.88 -7.26
C ASP A 125 -14.90 4.35 -7.28
N LEU A 126 -13.93 3.83 -6.52
CA LEU A 126 -13.64 2.40 -6.45
C LEU A 126 -14.76 1.62 -5.77
N GLU A 127 -15.44 2.19 -4.78
CA GLU A 127 -16.60 1.58 -4.12
C GLU A 127 -17.75 1.36 -5.10
N SER A 128 -18.02 2.33 -5.97
CA SER A 128 -19.06 2.20 -7.00
C SER A 128 -18.68 1.11 -8.01
N MET A 129 -17.48 1.20 -8.58
CA MET A 129 -17.00 0.28 -9.63
C MET A 129 -16.87 -1.16 -9.12
N ALA A 130 -16.36 -1.36 -7.90
CA ALA A 130 -16.19 -2.69 -7.34
C ALA A 130 -17.53 -3.42 -7.13
N LYS A 131 -18.59 -2.68 -6.78
CA LYS A 131 -19.96 -3.24 -6.62
C LYS A 131 -20.54 -3.71 -7.94
N GLU A 132 -20.22 -3.04 -9.05
CA GLU A 132 -20.65 -3.46 -10.39
C GLU A 132 -19.94 -4.72 -10.89
N ILE A 133 -18.68 -4.91 -10.49
CA ILE A 133 -17.89 -6.09 -10.84
C ILE A 133 -18.29 -7.30 -10.02
N THR A 134 -18.37 -7.16 -8.70
CA THR A 134 -18.76 -8.25 -7.81
C THR A 134 -19.42 -7.74 -6.53
N PRO A 135 -20.56 -8.31 -6.13
CA PRO A 135 -21.28 -7.89 -4.92
C PRO A 135 -20.55 -8.29 -3.63
N VAL A 136 -19.52 -9.13 -3.70
CA VAL A 136 -18.78 -9.68 -2.53
C VAL A 136 -17.41 -9.00 -2.37
N SER A 137 -17.20 -7.84 -3.01
CA SER A 137 -15.95 -7.09 -2.87
C SER A 137 -15.78 -6.54 -1.46
N SER A 138 -14.53 -6.54 -0.96
CA SER A 138 -14.16 -5.82 0.25
C SER A 138 -13.25 -4.66 -0.13
N ILE A 139 -13.61 -3.46 0.32
CA ILE A 139 -12.88 -2.24 0.05
C ILE A 139 -12.67 -1.47 1.35
N PHE A 140 -11.44 -1.00 1.54
CA PHE A 140 -11.06 -0.22 2.71
C PHE A 140 -9.81 0.59 2.39
N TYR A 141 -9.47 1.53 3.26
CA TYR A 141 -8.21 2.25 3.19
C TYR A 141 -7.47 2.19 4.52
N GLU A 142 -6.17 2.38 4.46
CA GLU A 142 -5.31 2.42 5.63
C GLU A 142 -4.00 3.15 5.33
N ARG A 143 -3.17 3.36 6.36
CA ARG A 143 -1.83 3.94 6.16
C ARG A 143 -0.97 2.99 5.31
N GLY A 144 -0.21 3.55 4.37
CA GLY A 144 0.51 2.77 3.36
C GLY A 144 1.48 1.74 3.94
N CYS A 145 2.14 2.08 5.05
CA CYS A 145 3.09 1.20 5.74
C CYS A 145 2.49 0.54 6.99
N GLN A 146 1.16 0.47 7.13
CA GLN A 146 0.56 0.15 8.43
C GLN A 146 0.99 -1.20 9.01
N ASP A 147 1.22 -2.20 8.15
CA ASP A 147 1.69 -3.55 8.47
C ASP A 147 3.02 -3.61 9.25
N LEU A 148 3.78 -2.51 9.25
CA LEU A 148 5.04 -2.40 9.99
C LEU A 148 4.86 -1.74 11.37
N TYR A 149 3.93 -0.80 11.48
CA TYR A 149 3.76 0.02 12.68
C TYR A 149 2.65 -0.50 13.60
N VAL A 150 1.60 -1.13 13.06
CA VAL A 150 0.41 -1.55 13.82
C VAL A 150 0.73 -2.48 14.97
N SER A 151 1.73 -3.37 14.78
CA SER A 151 2.18 -4.28 15.84
C SER A 151 2.83 -3.55 17.01
N LEU A 152 3.43 -2.37 16.80
CA LEU A 152 4.06 -1.56 17.85
C LEU A 152 3.13 -0.51 18.42
N CYS A 153 2.42 0.22 17.57
CA CYS A 153 1.64 1.42 17.94
C CYS A 153 0.13 1.17 18.11
N GLY A 154 -0.36 -0.02 17.73
CA GLY A 154 -1.79 -0.31 17.67
C GLY A 154 -2.47 0.25 16.42
N PRO A 155 -3.81 0.34 16.40
CA PRO A 155 -4.59 0.71 15.21
C PRO A 155 -4.17 2.05 14.60
N TRP A 156 -4.09 2.11 13.27
CA TRP A 156 -3.61 3.30 12.57
C TRP A 156 -4.54 4.51 12.68
N SER A 157 -5.82 4.28 12.98
CA SER A 157 -6.83 5.32 13.22
C SER A 157 -6.57 6.13 14.49
N GLU A 158 -5.75 5.62 15.40
CA GLU A 158 -5.36 6.29 16.65
C GLU A 158 -3.98 6.95 16.55
N TRP A 159 -3.31 6.90 15.39
CA TRP A 159 -1.95 7.42 15.26
C TRP A 159 -1.95 8.94 15.18
N GLU A 160 -1.15 9.53 16.06
CA GLU A 160 -0.75 10.93 15.99
C GLU A 160 0.70 11.05 15.52
N ARG A 161 1.19 12.29 15.39
CA ARG A 161 2.60 12.55 15.01
C ARG A 161 3.58 11.83 15.93
N PHE A 162 3.26 11.70 17.21
CA PHE A 162 3.97 10.86 18.15
C PHE A 162 3.06 9.73 18.61
N ALA A 163 3.47 8.48 18.40
CA ALA A 163 2.71 7.30 18.78
C ALA A 163 3.47 6.48 19.82
N PRO A 164 2.92 6.26 21.03
CA PRO A 164 3.53 5.39 22.03
C PRO A 164 3.73 3.96 21.50
N ILE A 165 4.82 3.31 21.90
CA ILE A 165 4.98 1.87 21.66
C ILE A 165 4.15 1.11 22.69
N LYS A 166 3.04 0.52 22.24
CA LYS A 166 2.14 -0.30 23.05
C LYS A 166 2.72 -1.70 23.29
N ASN A 167 3.51 -2.22 22.35
CA ASN A 167 4.10 -3.57 22.42
C ASN A 167 5.64 -3.54 22.34
N PRO A 168 6.33 -3.11 23.41
CA PRO A 168 7.80 -2.97 23.39
C PRO A 168 8.54 -4.30 23.15
N HIS A 169 7.96 -5.43 23.55
CA HIS A 169 8.52 -6.76 23.33
C HIS A 169 8.63 -7.14 21.84
N LEU A 170 7.90 -6.46 20.94
CA LEU A 170 7.94 -6.71 19.49
C LEU A 170 8.99 -5.84 18.76
N VAL A 171 9.60 -4.85 19.42
CA VAL A 171 10.56 -3.91 18.81
C VAL A 171 11.68 -4.64 18.09
N SER A 172 12.28 -5.67 18.72
CA SER A 172 13.37 -6.45 18.13
C SER A 172 12.93 -7.18 16.85
N ASN A 173 11.74 -7.77 16.84
CA ASN A 173 11.20 -8.47 15.68
C ASN A 173 10.92 -7.50 14.52
N VAL A 174 10.26 -6.38 14.81
CA VAL A 174 9.96 -5.36 13.81
C VAL A 174 11.24 -4.73 13.26
N LYS A 175 12.23 -4.46 14.13
CA LYS A 175 13.56 -3.98 13.71
C LYS A 175 14.22 -4.95 12.74
N GLU A 176 14.21 -6.25 13.04
CA GLU A 176 14.75 -7.27 12.13
C GLU A 176 14.02 -7.28 10.79
N LYS A 177 12.67 -7.26 10.80
CA LYS A 177 11.83 -7.22 9.61
C LYS A 177 12.13 -6.00 8.73
N VAL A 178 12.20 -4.81 9.32
CA VAL A 178 12.54 -3.57 8.60
C VAL A 178 13.97 -3.62 8.06
N GLY A 179 14.92 -4.15 8.83
CA GLY A 179 16.30 -4.34 8.39
C GLY A 179 16.41 -5.26 7.16
N LYS A 180 15.65 -6.35 7.12
CA LYS A 180 15.58 -7.25 5.94
C LYS A 180 15.02 -6.53 4.72
N LEU A 181 13.93 -5.76 4.88
CA LEU A 181 13.34 -4.95 3.82
C LEU A 181 14.35 -3.94 3.22
N LEU A 182 15.11 -3.24 4.08
CA LEU A 182 16.13 -2.29 3.64
C LEU A 182 17.28 -2.95 2.86
N ARG A 183 17.60 -4.22 3.17
CA ARG A 183 18.60 -5.02 2.43
C ARG A 183 18.03 -5.73 1.19
N GLY A 184 16.71 -5.68 0.99
CA GLY A 184 16.05 -6.40 -0.10
C GLY A 184 15.95 -7.92 0.11
N GLU A 185 15.98 -8.37 1.36
CA GLU A 185 15.81 -9.76 1.77
C GLU A 185 14.31 -10.04 2.00
N TYR A 186 13.68 -10.85 1.14
CA TYR A 186 12.25 -11.18 1.17
C TYR A 186 12.00 -12.68 1.39
#